data_AF-A0A0N1KSU1-F1
#
_entry.id   AF-A0A0N1KSU1-F1
#
_cell.length_a   1.000
_cell.length_b   1.000
_cell.length_c   1.000
_cell.angle_alpha   90.00
_cell.angle_beta   90.00
_cell.angle_gamma   90.00
#
_symmetry.space_group_name_H-M   'P 1'
#
loop_
_entity.id
_entity.type
_entity.pdbx_description
1 polymer ?
#
loop_
_entity_poly.entity_id
_entity_poly.type
_entity_poly.pdbx_seq_one_letter_code
_entity_poly.pdbx_strand_id
1 'polypeptide(L)'
;MKKATFFLIFIMNLFYSQKCQLDYYFKVDNDSIKLVVKNNDSKKVKVPNTISKFFFQLKELEKLDEETNLFTKQKVFIKDINCPQCNKKLINLKKGKSYTYSITQKDLLKFNNIEKTGKYRARMYADIIEFPNGCGIFESEWIELEIK
;
A
#
# COMPACT_ATOMS: atom_id res chain seq x y z
N MET A 1 1.71 -41.89 -45.76
CA MET A 1 2.98 -41.46 -45.10
C MET A 1 3.26 -40.05 -45.62
N LYS A 2 3.48 -38.97 -44.87
CA LYS A 2 3.91 -38.75 -43.49
C LYS A 2 3.12 -37.57 -42.91
N LYS A 3 2.88 -37.65 -41.59
CA LYS A 3 2.43 -36.57 -40.72
C LYS A 3 3.55 -35.54 -40.53
N ALA A 4 3.20 -34.43 -39.89
CA ALA A 4 4.01 -33.28 -39.46
C ALA A 4 4.07 -32.19 -40.55
N THR A 5 3.74 -30.93 -40.28
CA THR A 5 4.11 -30.19 -39.07
C THR A 5 3.10 -29.07 -38.82
N PHE A 6 2.12 -29.31 -37.95
CA PHE A 6 1.23 -28.27 -37.39
C PHE A 6 1.59 -28.12 -35.91
N PHE A 7 2.75 -27.51 -35.64
CA PHE A 7 3.20 -27.27 -34.26
C PHE A 7 4.16 -26.08 -34.22
N LEU A 8 3.67 -24.89 -34.55
CA LEU A 8 4.50 -23.68 -34.51
C LEU A 8 3.78 -22.42 -34.03
N ILE A 9 2.70 -22.58 -33.25
CA ILE A 9 2.00 -21.44 -32.65
C ILE A 9 1.46 -21.83 -31.26
N PHE A 10 2.32 -22.17 -30.28
CA PHE A 10 1.87 -22.27 -28.89
C PHE A 10 2.99 -22.15 -27.83
N ILE A 11 3.98 -21.27 -28.00
CA ILE A 11 4.98 -21.02 -26.93
C ILE A 11 5.25 -19.53 -26.65
N MET A 12 4.67 -18.59 -27.42
CA MET A 12 4.97 -17.15 -27.22
C MET A 12 4.06 -16.43 -26.21
N ASN A 13 3.09 -17.11 -25.59
CA ASN A 13 2.26 -16.53 -24.52
C ASN A 13 2.79 -16.89 -23.12
N LEU A 14 4.10 -17.09 -22.95
CA LEU A 14 4.74 -16.90 -21.66
C LEU A 14 4.80 -15.40 -21.36
N PHE A 15 3.62 -14.82 -21.15
CA PHE A 15 3.48 -13.57 -20.43
C PHE A 15 4.08 -13.80 -19.05
N TYR A 16 5.35 -13.44 -18.90
CA TYR A 16 6.01 -13.19 -17.63
C TYR A 16 5.28 -12.00 -17.00
N SER A 17 4.06 -12.25 -16.50
CA SER A 17 3.50 -11.50 -15.38
C SER A 17 4.55 -11.63 -14.28
N GLN A 18 5.30 -10.56 -14.04
CA GLN A 18 6.13 -10.46 -12.85
C GLN A 18 5.19 -10.58 -11.66
N LYS A 19 5.08 -11.79 -11.10
CA LYS A 19 4.27 -12.02 -9.90
C LYS A 19 4.89 -11.20 -8.79
N CYS A 20 4.11 -10.27 -8.25
CA CYS A 20 4.47 -9.54 -7.06
C CYS A 20 4.81 -10.52 -5.94
N GLN A 21 6.03 -10.42 -5.41
CA GLN A 21 6.49 -11.32 -4.35
C GLN A 21 5.90 -10.96 -2.98
N LEU A 22 5.38 -9.75 -2.89
CA LEU A 22 4.86 -9.13 -1.68
C LEU A 22 3.39 -8.75 -1.88
N ASP A 23 2.58 -9.08 -0.88
CA ASP A 23 1.22 -8.57 -0.71
C ASP A 23 1.25 -7.39 0.26
N TYR A 24 0.33 -6.46 0.05
CA TYR A 24 0.18 -5.25 0.85
C TYR A 24 -1.27 -5.10 1.27
N TYR A 25 -1.49 -4.65 2.50
CA TYR A 25 -2.81 -4.21 2.94
C TYR A 25 -2.68 -3.24 4.11
N PHE A 26 -3.66 -2.35 4.24
CA PHE A 26 -3.78 -1.49 5.42
C PHE A 26 -4.64 -2.15 6.48
N LYS A 27 -4.29 -1.91 7.74
CA LYS A 27 -5.12 -2.20 8.91
C LYS A 27 -5.22 -0.95 9.77
N VAL A 28 -6.39 -0.70 10.31
CA VAL A 28 -6.59 0.32 11.33
C VAL A 28 -6.60 -0.40 12.68
N ASP A 29 -5.82 0.10 13.62
CA ASP A 29 -5.74 -0.42 14.98
C ASP A 29 -5.70 0.76 15.94
N ASN A 30 -6.85 1.00 16.60
CA ASN A 30 -7.12 2.18 17.41
C ASN A 30 -6.72 3.46 16.64
N ASP A 31 -5.78 4.21 17.20
CA ASP A 31 -5.22 5.48 16.76
C ASP A 31 -4.08 5.32 15.71
N SER A 32 -3.82 4.10 15.24
CA SER A 32 -2.77 3.81 14.25
C SER A 32 -3.31 3.22 12.95
N ILE A 33 -2.65 3.58 11.85
CA ILE A 33 -2.83 2.97 10.53
C ILE A 33 -1.55 2.19 10.22
N LYS A 34 -1.73 0.91 9.90
CA LYS A 34 -0.66 -0.07 9.72
C LYS A 34 -0.61 -0.51 8.27
N LEU A 35 0.52 -0.32 7.60
CA LEU A 35 0.82 -0.96 6.32
C LEU A 35 1.46 -2.30 6.62
N VAL A 36 0.79 -3.39 6.26
CA VAL A 36 1.30 -4.74 6.42
C VAL A 36 1.79 -5.26 5.09
N VAL A 37 3.05 -5.69 5.08
CA VAL A 37 3.73 -6.28 3.92
C VAL A 37 3.94 -7.75 4.20
N LYS A 38 3.38 -8.63 3.37
CA LYS A 38 3.45 -10.09 3.53
C LYS A 38 4.22 -10.69 2.37
N ASN A 39 5.23 -11.51 2.67
CA ASN A 39 5.92 -12.28 1.65
C ASN A 39 5.15 -13.57 1.33
N ASN A 40 4.58 -13.64 0.13
CA ASN A 40 3.90 -14.84 -0.38
C ASN A 40 4.78 -15.68 -1.31
N ASP A 41 5.97 -15.20 -1.67
CA ASP A 41 6.91 -15.96 -2.48
C ASP A 41 7.47 -17.16 -1.69
N SER A 42 7.81 -18.20 -2.43
CA SER A 42 8.62 -19.33 -2.00
C SER A 42 9.96 -18.95 -1.36
N LYS A 43 10.54 -17.80 -1.74
CA LYS A 43 11.87 -17.34 -1.30
C LYS A 43 11.79 -16.17 -0.31
N LYS A 44 12.88 -15.91 0.42
CA LYS A 44 13.01 -14.70 1.25
C LYS A 44 13.10 -13.47 0.35
N VAL A 45 12.40 -12.40 0.72
CA VAL A 45 12.38 -11.11 0.02
C VAL A 45 12.97 -10.05 0.92
N LYS A 46 13.71 -9.08 0.36
CA LYS A 46 14.23 -7.95 1.13
C LYS A 46 13.18 -6.85 1.20
N VAL A 47 12.89 -6.37 2.40
CA VAL A 47 12.02 -5.20 2.62
C VAL A 47 12.75 -4.17 3.49
N PRO A 48 12.47 -2.87 3.36
CA PRO A 48 12.99 -1.86 4.28
C PRO A 48 12.62 -2.19 5.73
N ASN A 49 13.54 -2.05 6.67
CA ASN A 49 13.21 -2.22 8.10
C ASN A 49 12.45 -1.02 8.67
N THR A 50 12.49 0.11 7.96
CA THR A 50 11.84 1.37 8.30
C THR A 50 11.46 2.02 6.99
N ILE A 51 10.35 2.75 7.00
CA ILE A 51 9.93 3.61 5.89
C ILE A 51 9.63 4.99 6.45
N SER A 52 9.75 6.02 5.62
CA SER A 52 9.28 7.34 6.04
C SER A 52 7.77 7.33 6.18
N LYS A 53 7.27 8.09 7.16
CA LYS A 53 5.84 8.36 7.32
C LYS A 53 5.19 8.98 6.07
N PHE A 54 5.97 9.59 5.18
CA PHE A 54 5.45 10.08 3.90
C PHE A 54 4.96 8.96 2.97
N PHE A 55 5.38 7.71 3.17
CA PHE A 55 4.88 6.54 2.43
C PHE A 55 3.40 6.26 2.72
N PHE A 56 2.84 6.85 3.77
CA PHE A 56 1.42 6.79 4.08
C PHE A 56 0.76 8.06 3.53
N GLN A 57 0.06 7.93 2.40
CA GLN A 57 -0.68 9.06 1.82
C GLN A 57 -2.17 8.76 1.72
N LEU A 58 -2.96 9.82 1.77
CA LEU A 58 -4.39 9.77 1.46
C LEU A 58 -4.57 9.97 -0.03
N LYS A 59 -5.19 8.99 -0.70
CA LYS A 59 -5.67 9.14 -2.08
C LYS A 59 -7.03 9.82 -2.10
N GLU A 60 -7.92 9.36 -1.24
CA GLU A 60 -9.27 9.90 -1.07
C GLU A 60 -9.61 9.95 0.42
N LEU A 61 -10.41 10.95 0.80
CA LEU A 61 -10.92 11.08 2.16
C LEU A 61 -12.33 11.65 2.11
N GLU A 62 -13.21 11.08 2.91
CA GLU A 62 -14.56 11.59 3.11
C GLU A 62 -14.88 11.65 4.59
N LYS A 63 -15.56 12.71 5.02
CA LYS A 63 -16.02 12.89 6.39
C LYS A 63 -17.51 12.54 6.46
N LEU A 64 -17.91 11.79 7.48
CA LEU A 64 -19.32 11.58 7.78
C LEU A 64 -19.93 12.90 8.31
N ASP A 65 -20.96 13.37 7.64
CA ASP A 65 -21.85 14.41 8.14
C ASP A 65 -22.90 13.73 9.03
N GLU A 66 -22.93 14.07 10.32
CA GLU A 66 -23.79 13.39 11.31
C GLU A 66 -25.27 13.78 11.19
N GLU A 67 -25.58 14.94 10.61
CA GLU A 67 -26.96 15.41 10.43
C GLU A 67 -27.63 14.69 9.26
N THR A 68 -26.90 14.54 8.16
CA THR A 68 -27.41 13.93 6.93
C THR A 68 -27.08 12.44 6.81
N ASN A 69 -26.17 11.93 7.64
CA ASN A 69 -25.60 10.59 7.58
C ASN A 69 -24.96 10.25 6.21
N LEU A 70 -24.39 11.27 5.56
CA LEU A 70 -23.74 11.16 4.25
C LEU A 70 -22.24 11.45 4.35
N PHE A 71 -21.46 10.76 3.52
CA PHE A 71 -20.03 11.02 3.40
C PHE A 71 -19.77 12.16 2.40
N THR A 72 -19.06 13.19 2.87
CA THR A 72 -18.68 14.35 2.06
C THR A 72 -17.17 14.37 1.81
N LYS A 73 -16.80 14.50 0.53
CA LYS A 73 -15.39 14.54 0.09
C LYS A 73 -14.62 15.67 0.76
N GLN A 74 -13.42 15.32 1.23
CA GLN A 74 -12.45 16.24 1.79
C GLN A 74 -11.31 16.44 0.81
N LYS A 75 -10.70 17.63 0.83
CA LYS A 75 -9.49 17.89 0.04
C LYS A 75 -8.32 17.14 0.67
N VAL A 76 -7.60 16.38 -0.14
CA VAL A 76 -6.36 15.69 0.24
C VAL A 76 -5.21 16.17 -0.63
N PHE A 77 -3.99 16.03 -0.14
CA PHE A 77 -2.79 16.44 -0.86
C PHE A 77 -1.83 15.26 -0.94
N ILE A 78 -1.60 14.77 -2.15
CA ILE A 78 -0.53 13.83 -2.43
C ILE A 78 0.76 14.64 -2.52
N LYS A 79 1.79 14.21 -1.79
CA LYS A 79 3.11 14.85 -1.82
C LYS A 79 4.08 13.93 -2.55
N ASP A 80 4.82 14.48 -3.49
CA ASP A 80 5.95 13.77 -4.09
C ASP A 80 7.00 13.51 -3.01
N ILE A 81 7.21 12.23 -2.71
CA ILE A 81 8.18 11.82 -1.71
C ILE A 81 9.54 11.75 -2.40
N ASN A 82 10.27 12.86 -2.42
CA ASN A 82 11.69 12.79 -2.73
C ASN A 82 12.45 12.43 -1.46
N CYS A 83 12.70 11.13 -1.25
CA CYS A 83 13.39 10.65 -0.06
C CYS A 83 14.61 9.78 -0.38
N PRO A 84 15.75 10.41 -0.73
CA PRO A 84 16.96 9.69 -1.14
C PRO A 84 17.60 8.83 -0.05
N GLN A 85 17.10 8.87 1.20
CA GLN A 85 17.59 8.05 2.31
C GLN A 85 16.47 7.32 3.08
N CYS A 86 15.32 7.07 2.46
CA CYS A 86 14.19 6.43 3.17
C CYS A 86 14.45 4.96 3.53
N ASN A 87 15.28 4.26 2.74
CA ASN A 87 15.55 2.83 2.93
C ASN A 87 16.97 2.60 3.45
N LYS A 88 17.23 3.00 4.70
CA LYS A 88 18.59 2.94 5.29
C LYS A 88 19.06 1.52 5.57
N LYS A 89 18.14 0.56 5.76
CA LYS A 89 18.48 -0.84 6.06
C LYS A 89 17.40 -1.81 5.58
N LEU A 90 17.83 -2.89 4.94
CA LEU A 90 16.93 -3.95 4.48
C LEU A 90 16.96 -5.14 5.44
N ILE A 91 15.83 -5.80 5.60
CA ILE A 91 15.69 -7.06 6.34
C ILE A 91 15.17 -8.16 5.42
N ASN A 92 15.50 -9.41 5.73
CA ASN A 92 14.98 -10.56 5.01
C ASN A 92 13.62 -10.97 5.59
N LEU A 93 12.55 -10.73 4.83
CA LEU A 93 11.22 -11.23 5.15
C LEU A 93 11.08 -12.67 4.63
N LYS A 94 10.97 -13.64 5.54
CA LYS A 94 10.82 -15.06 5.19
C LYS A 94 9.45 -15.34 4.56
N LYS A 95 9.34 -16.44 3.79
CA LYS A 95 8.08 -16.94 3.23
C LYS A 95 6.97 -16.99 4.30
N GLY A 96 5.80 -16.47 3.95
CA GLY A 96 4.60 -16.46 4.78
C GLY A 96 4.65 -15.52 5.99
N LYS A 97 5.74 -14.76 6.17
CA LYS A 97 5.86 -13.78 7.25
C LYS A 97 5.43 -12.40 6.78
N SER A 98 5.00 -11.60 7.75
CA SER A 98 4.62 -10.21 7.55
C SER A 98 5.55 -9.27 8.31
N TYR A 99 5.74 -8.09 7.75
CA TYR A 99 6.35 -6.94 8.40
C TYR A 99 5.34 -5.80 8.42
N THR A 100 5.33 -5.01 9.49
CA THR A 100 4.32 -3.96 9.68
C THR A 100 5.00 -2.62 9.91
N TYR A 101 4.59 -1.63 9.13
CA TYR A 101 4.91 -0.22 9.36
C TYR A 101 3.67 0.47 9.90
N SER A 102 3.84 1.49 10.73
CA SER A 102 2.72 2.20 11.35
C SER A 102 2.90 3.70 11.30
N ILE A 103 1.79 4.41 11.12
CA ILE A 103 1.65 5.85 11.31
C ILE A 103 0.45 6.10 12.25
N THR A 104 0.46 7.18 13.01
CA THR A 104 -0.74 7.59 13.76
C THR A 104 -1.76 8.24 12.81
N GLN A 105 -3.06 8.09 13.10
CA GLN A 105 -4.11 8.78 12.36
C GLN A 105 -3.90 10.31 12.40
N LYS A 106 -3.49 10.84 13.55
CA LYS A 106 -3.18 12.26 13.75
C LYS A 106 -2.06 12.76 12.83
N ASP A 107 -0.97 12.02 12.71
CA ASP A 107 0.14 12.40 11.82
C ASP A 107 -0.29 12.41 10.36
N LEU A 108 -1.05 11.39 9.92
CA LEU A 108 -1.55 11.30 8.55
C LEU A 108 -2.43 12.50 8.17
N LEU A 109 -3.31 12.92 9.07
CA LEU A 109 -4.23 14.02 8.84
C LEU A 109 -3.53 15.38 8.92
N LYS A 110 -2.58 15.53 9.85
CA LYS A 110 -1.74 16.73 9.93
C LYS A 110 -0.99 16.97 8.63
N PHE A 111 -0.53 15.92 7.95
CA PHE A 111 0.10 16.08 6.64
C PHE A 111 -0.80 16.62 5.54
N ASN A 112 -2.10 16.37 5.68
CA ASN A 112 -3.15 16.75 4.75
C ASN A 112 -3.93 17.99 5.21
N ASN A 113 -3.46 18.67 6.28
CA ASN A 113 -4.11 19.84 6.89
C ASN A 113 -5.56 19.58 7.31
N ILE A 114 -5.83 18.40 7.88
CA ILE A 114 -7.15 18.03 8.41
C ILE A 114 -7.05 18.04 9.94
N GLU A 115 -7.78 18.98 10.55
CA GLU A 115 -7.70 19.23 12.01
C GLU A 115 -9.01 18.91 12.75
N LYS A 116 -10.05 18.50 12.02
CA LYS A 116 -11.37 18.25 12.61
C LYS A 116 -11.46 16.81 13.12
N THR A 117 -12.03 16.64 14.31
CA THR A 117 -12.44 15.33 14.86
C THR A 117 -13.68 14.80 14.13
N GLY A 118 -13.92 13.50 14.28
CA GLY A 118 -15.11 12.83 13.74
C GLY A 118 -14.80 11.51 13.04
N LYS A 119 -15.82 10.98 12.36
CA LYS A 119 -15.73 9.74 11.59
C LYS A 119 -15.42 10.04 10.13
N TYR A 120 -14.49 9.28 9.57
CA TYR A 120 -14.03 9.42 8.21
C TYR A 120 -13.93 8.04 7.56
N ARG A 121 -13.93 8.05 6.23
CA ARG A 121 -13.42 6.93 5.44
C ARG A 121 -12.34 7.41 4.49
N ALA A 122 -11.31 6.61 4.32
CA ALA A 122 -10.16 6.95 3.50
C ALA A 122 -9.81 5.83 2.52
N ARG A 123 -9.27 6.21 1.36
CA ARG A 123 -8.44 5.32 0.56
C ARG A 123 -7.00 5.75 0.71
N MET A 124 -6.17 4.79 1.09
CA MET A 124 -4.75 4.98 1.30
C MET A 124 -3.98 4.68 0.02
N TYR A 125 -2.86 5.38 -0.11
CA TYR A 125 -1.85 5.17 -1.15
C TYR A 125 -0.51 4.92 -0.46
N ALA A 126 0.19 3.87 -0.89
CA ALA A 126 1.57 3.61 -0.54
C ALA A 126 2.42 3.48 -1.80
N ASP A 127 3.38 4.38 -1.97
CA ASP A 127 4.41 4.24 -2.97
C ASP A 127 5.44 3.23 -2.46
N ILE A 128 5.49 2.06 -3.10
CA ILE A 128 6.38 0.96 -2.72
C ILE A 128 7.40 0.69 -3.83
N ILE A 129 7.60 1.65 -4.75
CA ILE A 129 8.49 1.48 -5.90
C ILE A 129 9.94 1.26 -5.48
N GLU A 130 10.33 1.78 -4.30
CA GLU A 130 11.66 1.59 -3.73
C GLU A 130 11.84 0.24 -3.01
N PHE A 131 10.79 -0.57 -2.87
CA PHE A 131 10.91 -1.89 -2.26
C PHE A 131 11.60 -2.82 -3.26
N PRO A 132 12.72 -3.47 -2.90
CA PRO A 132 13.34 -4.46 -3.77
C PRO A 132 12.32 -5.58 -4.03
N ASN A 133 11.89 -5.73 -5.28
CA ASN A 133 10.83 -6.66 -5.70
C ASN A 133 9.40 -6.30 -5.23
N GLY A 134 9.18 -5.04 -4.84
CA GLY A 134 7.85 -4.47 -4.70
C GLY A 134 7.19 -4.23 -6.05
N CYS A 135 5.86 -4.32 -6.08
CA CYS A 135 5.09 -4.01 -7.27
C CYS A 135 4.54 -2.60 -7.18
N GLY A 136 5.34 -1.64 -7.64
CA GLY A 136 4.87 -0.29 -7.99
C GLY A 136 4.15 0.44 -6.86
N ILE A 137 2.85 0.68 -7.05
CA ILE A 137 1.99 1.46 -6.16
C ILE A 137 0.94 0.53 -5.56
N PHE A 138 0.69 0.67 -4.26
CA PHE A 138 -0.43 0.02 -3.61
C PHE A 138 -1.51 1.03 -3.20
N GLU A 139 -2.75 0.70 -3.55
CA GLU A 139 -3.94 1.46 -3.14
C GLU A 139 -4.86 0.58 -2.31
N SER A 140 -5.45 1.16 -1.27
CA SER A 140 -6.36 0.42 -0.40
C SER A 140 -7.80 0.51 -0.87
N GLU A 141 -8.59 -0.48 -0.45
CA GLU A 141 -10.03 -0.30 -0.28
C GLU A 141 -10.33 0.79 0.76
N TRP A 142 -11.60 1.18 0.88
CA TRP A 142 -12.03 2.11 1.92
C TRP A 142 -11.73 1.55 3.31
N ILE A 143 -11.05 2.35 4.14
CA ILE A 143 -10.84 2.10 5.55
C ILE A 143 -11.56 3.16 6.38
N GLU A 144 -12.16 2.75 7.48
CA GLU A 144 -12.82 3.66 8.42
C GLU A 144 -11.81 4.20 9.43
N LEU A 145 -11.92 5.49 9.72
CA LEU A 145 -11.07 6.22 10.65
C LEU A 145 -11.97 6.96 11.65
N GLU A 146 -11.65 6.87 12.94
CA GLU A 146 -12.34 7.59 14.00
C GLU A 146 -11.32 8.44 14.75
N ILE A 147 -11.43 9.77 14.61
CA ILE A 147 -10.51 10.72 15.22
C ILE A 147 -11.20 11.36 16.42
N LYS A 148 -10.59 11.15 17.58
CA LYS A 148 -11.03 11.68 18.87
C LYS A 148 -10.25 12.94 19.22
#